data_AF-A0A7S2KGC7-F1
#
_entry.id   AF-A0A7S2KGC7-F1
#
_cell.length_a   1.000
_cell.length_b   1.000
_cell.length_c   1.000
_cell.angle_alpha   90.00
_cell.angle_beta   90.00
_cell.angle_gamma   90.00
#
_symmetry.space_group_name_H-M   'P 1'
#
loop_
_entity.id
_entity.type
_entity.pdbx_description
1 polymer ?
#
loop_
_entity_poly.entity_id
_entity_poly.type
_entity_poly.pdbx_seq_one_letter_code
_entity_poly.pdbx_strand_id
1 'polypeptide(L)'
;NCRQLTDLDLPEGLETIEQFAFSKCERLSRIAIPLNCVIGRDDVFYNCPKLTTVDLVGRIHNTVASLHLERWRNEMNEEINRINQVLPTTNADENESTEAIQQWIRSVIRQIGHYKTQHKELLKDATTILELALWKAKMD
;
A
#
# COMPACT_ATOMS: atom_id res chain seq x y z
N ASN A 1 -10.49 -19.06 -9.46
CA ASN A 1 -11.81 -19.40 -8.88
C ASN A 1 -11.58 -19.83 -7.43
N CYS A 2 -11.48 -18.87 -6.51
CA CYS A 2 -11.00 -19.09 -5.15
C CYS A 2 -12.18 -19.24 -4.17
N ARG A 3 -13.09 -20.16 -4.46
CA ARG A 3 -14.36 -20.33 -3.74
C ARG A 3 -14.25 -20.78 -2.29
N GLN A 4 -13.05 -21.10 -1.81
CA GLN A 4 -12.80 -21.47 -0.41
C GLN A 4 -11.85 -20.52 0.31
N LEU A 5 -11.26 -19.56 -0.41
CA LEU A 5 -10.30 -18.64 0.17
C LEU A 5 -11.06 -17.63 1.02
N THR A 6 -10.84 -17.63 2.33
CA THR A 6 -11.43 -16.68 3.29
C THR A 6 -10.45 -15.57 3.65
N ASP A 7 -9.18 -15.92 3.74
CA ASP A 7 -8.11 -15.04 4.18
C ASP A 7 -6.89 -15.29 3.29
N LEU A 8 -6.20 -14.21 2.90
CA LEU A 8 -5.00 -14.30 2.08
C LEU A 8 -3.94 -13.30 2.52
N ASP A 9 -2.77 -13.80 2.86
CA ASP A 9 -1.58 -12.99 3.07
C ASP A 9 -0.67 -13.11 1.84
N LEU A 10 -0.47 -11.99 1.14
CA LEU A 10 0.42 -11.96 -0.01
C LEU A 10 1.88 -11.82 0.45
N PRO A 11 2.83 -12.46 -0.26
CA PRO A 11 4.23 -12.51 0.17
C PRO A 11 4.89 -11.13 0.16
N GLU A 12 5.76 -10.88 1.14
CA GLU A 12 6.65 -9.72 1.13
C GLU A 12 7.52 -9.76 -0.14
N GLY A 13 7.43 -8.71 -0.95
CA GLY A 13 8.14 -8.62 -2.23
C GLY A 13 7.27 -8.86 -3.47
N LEU A 14 5.96 -9.10 -3.32
CA LEU A 14 5.07 -9.08 -4.48
C LEU A 14 5.05 -7.68 -5.11
N GLU A 15 5.52 -7.60 -6.36
CA GLU A 15 5.64 -6.33 -7.07
C GLU A 15 4.33 -5.89 -7.71
N THR A 16 3.55 -6.81 -8.27
CA THR A 16 2.35 -6.48 -9.05
C THR A 16 1.22 -7.47 -8.81
N ILE A 17 -0.01 -6.97 -8.65
CA ILE A 17 -1.26 -7.74 -8.72
C ILE A 17 -1.97 -7.38 -10.01
N GLU A 18 -2.09 -8.33 -10.93
CA GLU A 18 -2.71 -8.08 -12.24
C GLU A 18 -4.24 -7.94 -12.19
N GLN A 19 -4.81 -7.43 -13.27
CA GLN A 19 -6.25 -7.30 -13.45
C GLN A 19 -6.96 -8.65 -13.22
N PHE A 20 -8.11 -8.63 -12.52
CA PHE A 20 -8.91 -9.81 -12.18
C PHE A 20 -8.22 -10.91 -11.34
N ALA A 21 -7.04 -10.67 -10.76
CA ALA A 21 -6.30 -11.69 -10.00
C ALA A 21 -7.14 -12.37 -8.90
N PHE A 22 -8.00 -11.62 -8.22
CA PHE A 22 -8.91 -12.11 -7.18
C PHE A 22 -10.38 -12.01 -7.59
N SER A 23 -10.69 -12.01 -8.88
CA SER A 23 -12.07 -11.98 -9.35
C SER A 23 -12.88 -13.20 -8.89
N LYS A 24 -14.12 -12.98 -8.45
CA LYS A 24 -15.08 -14.00 -8.00
C LYS A 24 -14.61 -14.79 -6.78
N CYS A 25 -13.84 -14.17 -5.89
CA CYS A 25 -13.50 -14.75 -4.59
C CYS A 25 -14.65 -14.54 -3.60
N GLU A 26 -15.73 -15.31 -3.78
CA GLU A 26 -17.01 -15.18 -3.06
C GLU A 26 -16.91 -15.33 -1.53
N ARG A 27 -15.83 -15.95 -1.03
CA ARG A 27 -15.62 -16.20 0.41
C ARG A 27 -14.51 -15.37 1.03
N LEU A 28 -13.75 -14.62 0.23
CA LEU A 28 -12.61 -13.85 0.72
C LEU A 28 -13.13 -12.69 1.55
N SER A 29 -12.86 -12.73 2.85
CA SER A 29 -13.22 -11.69 3.81
C SER A 29 -12.09 -10.73 4.09
N ARG A 30 -10.85 -11.21 4.00
CA ARG A 30 -9.65 -10.44 4.31
C ARG A 30 -8.54 -10.72 3.31
N ILE A 31 -7.83 -9.67 2.90
CA ILE A 31 -6.57 -9.79 2.17
C ILE A 31 -5.52 -8.84 2.72
N ALA A 32 -4.28 -9.31 2.91
CA ALA A 32 -3.14 -8.49 3.25
C ALA A 32 -2.27 -8.25 2.00
N ILE A 33 -2.09 -6.99 1.63
CA ILE A 33 -1.36 -6.55 0.44
C ILE A 33 -0.06 -5.85 0.85
N PRO A 34 1.10 -6.19 0.25
CA PRO A 34 2.36 -5.54 0.54
C PRO A 34 2.34 -4.05 0.14
N LEU A 35 2.87 -3.18 1.00
CA LEU A 35 3.03 -1.73 0.78
C LEU A 35 3.75 -1.37 -0.54
N ASN A 36 4.62 -2.26 -1.01
CA ASN A 36 5.38 -2.06 -2.22
C ASN A 36 4.70 -2.60 -3.48
N CYS A 37 3.58 -3.30 -3.32
CA CYS A 37 2.85 -3.91 -4.42
C CYS A 37 2.10 -2.87 -5.26
N VAL A 38 2.19 -3.01 -6.57
CA VAL A 38 1.46 -2.27 -7.58
C VAL A 38 0.20 -3.06 -7.91
N ILE A 39 -0.96 -2.55 -7.52
CA ILE A 39 -2.23 -3.15 -7.92
C ILE A 39 -2.56 -2.63 -9.32
N GLY A 40 -2.79 -3.55 -10.25
CA GLY A 40 -3.19 -3.29 -11.62
C GLY A 40 -4.54 -2.57 -11.70
N ARG A 41 -4.94 -2.22 -12.94
CA ARG A 41 -6.21 -1.49 -13.17
C ARG A 41 -7.41 -2.28 -12.66
N ASP A 42 -8.50 -1.52 -12.50
CA ASP A 42 -9.90 -1.87 -12.24
C ASP A 42 -10.24 -3.36 -12.38
N ASP A 43 -10.97 -3.89 -11.39
CA ASP A 43 -11.51 -5.28 -11.34
C ASP A 43 -10.67 -6.37 -10.67
N VAL A 44 -9.59 -6.03 -9.97
CA VAL A 44 -8.80 -7.00 -9.18
C VAL A 44 -9.66 -7.80 -8.19
N PHE A 45 -10.62 -7.14 -7.53
CA PHE A 45 -11.55 -7.75 -6.56
C PHE A 45 -12.99 -7.82 -7.10
N TYR A 46 -13.17 -7.90 -8.41
CA TYR A 46 -14.50 -7.96 -9.01
C TYR A 46 -15.32 -9.14 -8.46
N ASN A 47 -16.55 -8.88 -8.02
CA ASN A 47 -17.46 -9.88 -7.46
C ASN A 47 -16.90 -10.62 -6.24
N CYS A 48 -16.36 -9.87 -5.26
CA CYS A 48 -15.92 -10.37 -3.95
C CYS A 48 -16.85 -9.85 -2.83
N PRO A 49 -18.10 -10.35 -2.74
CA PRO A 49 -19.14 -9.78 -1.86
C PRO A 49 -18.84 -9.87 -0.36
N LYS A 50 -17.90 -10.73 0.06
CA LYS A 50 -17.54 -10.90 1.47
C LYS A 50 -16.31 -10.12 1.89
N LEU A 51 -15.62 -9.44 0.97
CA LEU A 51 -14.38 -8.73 1.26
C LEU A 51 -14.69 -7.47 2.06
N THR A 52 -14.42 -7.51 3.36
CA THR A 52 -14.66 -6.39 4.28
C THR A 52 -13.39 -5.74 4.77
N THR A 53 -12.25 -6.42 4.62
CA THR A 53 -10.97 -5.97 5.16
C THR A 53 -9.86 -6.10 4.12
N VAL A 54 -9.14 -5.02 3.88
CA VAL A 54 -7.91 -5.01 3.09
C VAL A 54 -6.83 -4.40 3.96
N ASP A 55 -5.87 -5.21 4.38
CA ASP A 55 -4.76 -4.77 5.21
C ASP A 55 -3.55 -4.43 4.34
N LEU A 56 -2.96 -3.27 4.54
CA LEU A 56 -1.65 -2.97 3.99
C LEU A 56 -0.56 -3.43 4.96
N VAL A 57 0.31 -4.32 4.50
CA VAL A 57 1.37 -4.93 5.30
C VAL A 57 2.75 -4.67 4.70
N GLY A 58 3.78 -4.72 5.53
CA GLY A 58 5.17 -4.60 5.10
C GLY A 58 5.91 -3.44 5.73
N ARG A 59 7.21 -3.39 5.44
CA ARG A 59 8.11 -2.41 6.05
C ARG A 59 8.20 -1.16 5.20
N ILE A 60 7.93 -0.03 5.84
CA ILE A 60 8.02 1.30 5.22
C ILE A 60 9.48 1.61 4.80
N HIS A 61 10.48 1.04 5.48
CA HIS A 61 11.89 1.09 5.06
C HIS A 61 12.81 0.25 5.98
N ASN A 62 13.97 -0.21 5.47
CA ASN A 62 15.04 -0.84 6.28
C ASN A 62 16.39 -0.09 6.16
N THR A 63 16.43 1.09 5.54
CA THR A 63 17.70 1.70 5.12
C THR A 63 18.30 2.65 6.16
N VAL A 64 19.63 2.80 6.14
CA VAL A 64 20.50 3.43 7.17
C VAL A 64 20.16 4.89 7.48
N ALA A 65 19.39 5.58 6.62
CA ALA A 65 18.90 6.94 6.86
C ALA A 65 17.74 7.02 7.90
N SER A 66 17.46 5.93 8.62
CA SER A 66 16.31 5.72 9.51
C SER A 66 16.00 6.88 10.45
N LEU A 67 17.02 7.58 10.96
CA LEU A 67 16.88 8.68 11.94
C LEU A 67 16.28 9.97 11.35
N HIS A 68 16.60 10.33 10.10
CA HIS A 68 16.03 11.52 9.45
C HIS A 68 14.62 11.27 8.88
N LEU A 69 14.26 10.00 8.71
CA LEU A 69 12.99 9.57 8.11
C LEU A 69 11.96 9.12 9.16
N GLU A 70 12.26 9.23 10.46
CA GLU A 70 11.33 8.78 11.51
C GLU A 70 9.99 9.53 11.47
N ARG A 71 10.03 10.83 11.20
CA ARG A 71 8.82 11.65 11.04
C ARG A 71 7.96 11.14 9.90
N TRP A 72 8.57 10.95 8.73
CA TRP A 72 7.89 10.43 7.54
C TRP A 72 7.31 9.02 7.78
N ARG A 73 8.10 8.14 8.42
CA ARG A 73 7.67 6.80 8.82
C ARG A 73 6.43 6.84 9.71
N ASN A 74 6.39 7.75 10.68
CA ASN A 74 5.26 7.88 11.60
C ASN A 74 4.00 8.41 10.89
N GLU A 75 4.13 9.46 10.08
CA GLU A 75 3.02 10.03 9.30
C GLU A 75 2.40 8.98 8.35
N MET A 76 3.23 8.15 7.73
CA MET A 76 2.77 7.08 6.84
C MET A 76 2.13 5.91 7.59
N ASN A 77 2.66 5.51 8.77
CA ASN A 77 2.03 4.52 9.63
C ASN A 77 0.63 4.97 10.08
N GLU A 78 0.46 6.24 10.43
CA GLU A 78 -0.84 6.77 10.81
C GLU A 78 -1.83 6.74 9.65
N GLU A 79 -1.39 7.05 8.43
CA GLU A 79 -2.24 6.96 7.24
C GLU A 79 -2.64 5.51 6.93
N ILE A 80 -1.70 4.56 7.03
CA ILE A 80 -2.00 3.13 6.90
C ILE A 80 -3.02 2.69 7.95
N ASN A 81 -2.88 3.14 9.20
CA ASN A 81 -3.84 2.83 10.26
C ASN A 81 -5.21 3.48 10.05
N ARG A 82 -5.28 4.66 9.42
CA ARG A 82 -6.55 5.27 8.99
C ARG A 82 -7.19 4.47 7.85
N ILE A 83 -6.38 3.98 6.92
CA ILE A 83 -6.80 3.23 5.74
C ILE A 83 -7.27 1.82 6.13
N ASN A 84 -6.53 1.11 6.97
CA ASN A 84 -6.84 -0.25 7.49
C ASN A 84 -8.08 -0.30 8.40
N GLN A 85 -8.85 0.78 8.50
CA GLN A 85 -10.17 0.75 9.14
C GLN A 85 -11.16 0.00 8.24
N VAL A 86 -12.13 -0.66 8.87
CA VAL A 86 -13.14 -1.51 8.20
C VAL A 86 -13.70 -0.81 6.96
N LEU A 87 -13.62 -1.48 5.81
CA LEU A 87 -14.21 -0.95 4.57
C LEU A 87 -15.69 -0.64 4.85
N PRO A 88 -16.22 0.51 4.43
CA PRO A 88 -17.63 0.83 4.65
C PRO A 88 -18.49 -0.23 3.98
N THR A 89 -19.03 -1.16 4.79
CA THR A 89 -19.97 -2.17 4.33
C THR A 89 -21.30 -1.47 4.08
N THR A 90 -21.57 -1.11 2.83
CA THR A 90 -22.91 -0.66 2.45
C THR A 90 -23.81 -1.89 2.34
N ASN A 91 -25.01 -1.82 2.91
CA ASN A 91 -26.05 -2.85 2.80
C ASN A 91 -26.67 -2.92 1.39
N ALA A 92 -25.88 -2.62 0.34
CA ALA A 92 -26.35 -2.44 -1.01
C ALA A 92 -25.67 -3.42 -1.98
N ASP A 93 -26.36 -3.67 -3.08
CA ASP A 93 -26.08 -4.69 -4.12
C ASP A 93 -24.58 -5.02 -4.33
N GLU A 94 -24.27 -6.29 -4.62
CA GLU A 94 -22.91 -6.84 -4.77
C GLU A 94 -21.97 -6.01 -5.67
N ASN A 95 -22.54 -5.21 -6.57
CA ASN A 95 -21.84 -4.31 -7.48
C ASN A 95 -21.36 -2.99 -6.81
N GLU A 96 -22.11 -2.44 -5.85
CA GLU A 96 -21.79 -1.17 -5.16
C GLU A 96 -20.69 -1.37 -4.11
N SER A 97 -20.69 -2.52 -3.44
CA SER A 97 -19.60 -2.94 -2.54
C SER A 97 -18.27 -3.09 -3.30
N THR A 98 -18.33 -3.62 -4.54
CA THR A 98 -17.14 -3.78 -5.39
C THR A 98 -16.55 -2.42 -5.79
N GLU A 99 -17.38 -1.45 -6.19
CA GLU A 99 -16.92 -0.12 -6.57
C GLU A 99 -16.34 0.65 -5.38
N ALA A 100 -16.94 0.57 -4.19
CA ALA A 100 -16.41 1.22 -2.98
C ALA A 100 -15.01 0.68 -2.61
N ILE A 101 -14.81 -0.64 -2.68
CA ILE A 101 -13.51 -1.28 -2.47
C ILE A 101 -12.51 -0.81 -3.53
N GLN A 102 -12.91 -0.77 -4.81
CA GLN A 102 -12.04 -0.27 -5.88
C GLN A 102 -11.65 1.20 -5.68
N GLN A 103 -12.58 2.06 -5.28
CA GLN A 103 -12.31 3.48 -5.02
C GLN A 103 -11.36 3.67 -3.83
N TRP A 104 -11.55 2.91 -2.75
CA TRP A 104 -10.64 2.88 -1.63
C TRP A 104 -9.24 2.46 -2.10
N ILE A 105 -9.12 1.36 -2.84
CA ILE A 105 -7.85 0.86 -3.38
C ILE A 105 -7.18 1.93 -4.26
N ARG A 106 -7.92 2.59 -5.15
CA ARG A 106 -7.40 3.68 -6.00
C ARG A 106 -6.86 4.84 -5.16
N SER A 107 -7.59 5.25 -4.12
CA SER A 107 -7.16 6.32 -3.21
C SER A 107 -5.86 5.95 -2.50
N VAL A 108 -5.79 4.74 -1.97
CA VAL A 108 -4.64 4.20 -1.25
C VAL A 108 -3.40 4.13 -2.15
N ILE A 109 -3.51 3.55 -3.34
CA ILE A 109 -2.39 3.48 -4.30
C ILE A 109 -1.90 4.88 -4.65
N ARG A 110 -2.81 5.82 -4.88
CA ARG A 110 -2.46 7.21 -5.19
C ARG A 110 -1.68 7.87 -4.04
N GLN A 111 -2.14 7.68 -2.80
CA GLN A 111 -1.47 8.21 -1.62
C GLN A 111 -0.08 7.57 -1.45
N ILE A 112 0.03 6.25 -1.53
CA ILE A 112 1.31 5.53 -1.45
C ILE A 112 2.27 6.00 -2.55
N GLY A 113 1.78 6.19 -3.79
CA GLY A 113 2.58 6.72 -4.89
C GLY A 113 3.10 8.13 -4.61
N HIS A 114 2.27 9.00 -4.01
CA HIS A 114 2.68 10.33 -3.58
C HIS A 114 3.78 10.26 -2.52
N TYR A 115 3.59 9.45 -1.47
CA TYR A 115 4.59 9.28 -0.41
C TYR A 115 5.90 8.68 -0.92
N LYS A 116 5.86 7.71 -1.84
CA LYS A 116 7.07 7.16 -2.49
C LYS A 116 7.84 8.22 -3.27
N THR A 117 7.13 9.10 -3.96
CA THR A 117 7.75 10.21 -4.72
C THR A 117 8.41 11.20 -3.77
N GLN A 118 7.70 11.63 -2.72
CA GLN A 118 8.27 12.50 -1.68
C GLN A 118 9.49 11.87 -1.01
N HIS A 119 9.43 10.58 -0.69
CA HIS A 119 10.56 9.85 -0.09
C HIS A 119 11.78 9.79 -1.02
N LYS A 120 11.58 9.60 -2.34
CA LYS A 120 12.66 9.59 -3.33
C LYS A 120 13.36 10.95 -3.41
N GLU A 121 12.61 12.05 -3.34
CA GLU A 121 13.19 13.40 -3.28
C GLU A 121 13.96 13.62 -1.97
N LEU A 122 13.39 13.22 -0.82
CA LEU A 122 14.09 13.32 0.47
C LEU A 122 15.42 12.54 0.50
N LEU A 123 15.46 11.35 -0.10
CA LEU A 123 16.69 10.56 -0.22
C LEU A 123 17.74 11.25 -1.11
N LYS A 124 17.32 11.89 -2.19
CA LYS A 124 18.19 12.65 -3.08
C LYS A 124 18.79 13.86 -2.37
N ASP A 125 17.97 14.59 -1.62
CA ASP A 125 18.41 15.74 -0.83
C ASP A 125 19.40 15.32 0.26
N ALA A 126 19.08 14.26 1.01
CA ALA A 126 19.96 13.73 2.05
C ALA A 126 21.32 13.27 1.49
N THR A 127 21.32 12.63 0.31
CA THR A 127 22.56 12.20 -0.37
C THR A 127 23.39 13.42 -0.79
N THR A 128 22.75 14.44 -1.36
CA THR A 128 23.41 15.69 -1.76
C THR A 128 24.04 16.40 -0.56
N ILE A 129 23.34 16.46 0.58
CA ILE A 129 23.84 17.07 1.82
C ILE A 129 25.05 16.29 2.35
N LEU A 130 25.00 14.96 2.34
CA LEU A 130 26.13 14.11 2.74
C LEU A 130 27.35 14.31 1.85
N GLU A 131 27.17 14.38 0.53
CA GLU A 131 28.25 14.64 -0.42
C GLU A 131 28.90 16.02 -0.18
N LEU A 132 28.09 17.06 0.06
CA LEU A 132 28.58 18.40 0.39
C LEU A 132 29.34 18.42 1.73
N ALA A 133 28.84 17.73 2.75
CA ALA A 133 29.50 17.62 4.05
C ALA A 133 30.86 16.89 3.93
N LEU A 134 30.91 15.82 3.15
CA LEU A 134 32.15 15.08 2.85
C LEU A 134 33.15 15.93 2.08
N TRP A 135 32.69 16.76 1.14
CA TRP A 135 33.55 17.69 0.40
C TRP A 135 34.15 18.76 1.32
N LYS A 136 33.32 19.35 2.19
CA LYS A 136 33.77 20.34 3.19
C LYS A 136 34.81 19.74 4.15
N ALA A 137 34.57 18.55 4.67
CA ALA A 137 35.50 17.85 5.56
C ALA A 137 36.83 17.43 4.89
N LYS A 138 36.90 17.42 3.56
CA LYS A 138 38.15 17.19 2.81
C LYS A 138 38.91 18.49 2.50
N MET A 139 38.27 19.65 2.65
CA MET A 139 38.87 20.96 2.41
C MET A 139 39.39 21.64 3.67
N ASP A 140 38.86 21.25 4.84
CA ASP A 140 39.41 21.55 6.16
C ASP A 140 40.56 20.58 6.51
#